data_AF-A0A920NEK2-F1
#
_entry.id   AF-A0A920NEK2-F1
#
_cell.length_a   1.000
_cell.length_b   1.000
_cell.length_c   1.000
_cell.angle_alpha   90.00
_cell.angle_beta   90.00
_cell.angle_gamma   90.00
#
_symmetry.space_group_name_H-M   'P 1'
#
loop_
_entity.id
_entity.type
_entity.pdbx_description
1 polymer ?
#
loop_
_entity_poly.entity_id
_entity_poly.type
_entity_poly.pdbx_seq_one_letter_code
_entity_poly.pdbx_strand_id
1 'polypeptide(L)'
;MESQLEMSSHICNDISELRDEISRMREIALDIAKKDGLIIVAASTHPFAKWSEQDIMQGDRYSKLLDDFRSVAQQLLVFGMHIHVGFGKGRKNQDVMIEIMNQMRYFLPHILALSSSSPFWQGRNTGLMSYRSVVFEMLPRSGIPPSFKSHGEYEQYVDILGRAGSLDQGDNNKYDATKIWWDIRPTQYSEHLKFVLRTSVRI
;
A
#
# COMPACT_ATOMS: atom_id res chain seq x y z
N MET A 1 12.18 -9.03 -7.03
CA MET A 1 11.40 -8.01 -7.72
C MET A 1 12.35 -6.89 -8.08
N GLU A 2 13.18 -7.10 -9.10
CA GLU A 2 14.05 -6.04 -9.63
C GLU A 2 13.31 -5.16 -10.65
N SER A 3 12.16 -5.62 -11.14
CA SER A 3 11.31 -4.94 -12.12
C SER A 3 10.28 -3.98 -11.49
N GLN A 4 10.50 -3.51 -10.26
CA GLN A 4 9.61 -2.59 -9.56
C GLN A 4 10.37 -1.31 -9.20
N LEU A 5 9.77 -0.16 -9.54
CA LEU A 5 10.22 1.15 -9.10
C LEU A 5 9.22 1.72 -8.10
N GLU A 6 9.70 2.07 -6.91
CA GLU A 6 8.93 2.85 -5.93
C GLU A 6 9.48 4.27 -5.86
N MET A 7 8.59 5.26 -5.97
CA MET A 7 8.92 6.67 -5.82
C MET A 7 7.98 7.26 -4.78
N SER A 8 8.53 8.10 -3.92
CA SER A 8 7.79 8.81 -2.87
C SER A 8 7.98 10.30 -3.05
N SER A 9 6.88 11.05 -3.08
CA SER A 9 6.94 12.51 -3.02
C SER A 9 7.49 12.96 -1.67
N HIS A 10 7.99 14.18 -1.61
CA HIS A 10 8.10 14.89 -0.34
C HIS A 10 6.70 15.24 0.20
N ILE A 11 6.64 15.84 1.40
CA ILE A 11 5.39 16.33 1.97
C ILE A 11 4.97 17.59 1.21
N CYS A 12 3.84 17.52 0.52
CA CYS A 12 3.25 18.64 -0.20
C CYS A 12 2.10 19.25 0.62
N ASN A 13 1.89 20.56 0.51
CA ASN A 13 0.86 21.30 1.24
C ASN A 13 -0.51 21.22 0.56
N ASP A 14 -0.53 21.06 -0.77
CA ASP A 14 -1.76 20.96 -1.55
C ASP A 14 -1.62 20.03 -2.77
N ILE A 15 -2.74 19.86 -3.49
CA ILE A 15 -2.84 18.97 -4.65
C ILE A 15 -2.10 19.49 -5.88
N SER A 16 -1.84 20.79 -5.98
CA SER A 16 -1.11 21.40 -7.09
C SER A 16 0.37 21.11 -6.93
N GLU A 17 0.92 21.34 -5.74
CA GLU A 17 2.30 20.98 -5.39
C GLU A 17 2.53 19.46 -5.56
N LEU A 18 1.59 18.63 -5.11
CA LEU A 18 1.68 17.17 -5.29
C LEU A 18 1.67 16.77 -6.77
N ARG A 19 0.86 17.45 -7.60
CA ARG A 19 0.81 17.18 -9.06
C ARG A 19 2.14 17.49 -9.72
N ASP A 20 2.73 18.63 -9.39
CA ASP A 20 4.01 19.05 -9.96
C ASP A 20 5.12 18.07 -9.55
N GLU A 21 5.12 17.65 -8.27
CA GLU A 21 6.10 16.67 -7.78
C GLU A 21 5.94 15.29 -8.42
N ILE A 22 4.71 14.78 -8.59
CA ILE A 22 4.46 13.52 -9.29
C ILE A 22 4.91 13.62 -10.75
N SER A 23 4.67 14.74 -11.42
CA SER A 23 5.07 14.96 -12.81
C SER A 23 6.59 14.93 -12.93
N ARG A 24 7.30 15.68 -12.07
CA ARG A 24 8.76 15.69 -11.99
C ARG A 24 9.34 14.31 -11.74
N MET A 25 8.82 13.57 -10.78
CA MET A 25 9.26 12.20 -10.47
C MET A 25 9.09 11.26 -11.67
N ARG A 26 7.94 11.34 -12.37
CA ARG A 26 7.69 10.50 -13.54
C ARG A 26 8.63 10.81 -14.70
N GLU A 27 8.92 12.09 -14.95
CA GLU A 27 9.89 12.51 -15.97
C GLU A 27 11.28 11.93 -15.68
N ILE A 28 11.76 12.07 -14.44
CA ILE A 28 13.04 11.51 -14.01
C ILE A 28 13.07 10.00 -14.22
N ALA A 29 12.02 9.29 -13.82
CA ALA A 29 11.95 7.84 -13.96
C ALA A 29 11.98 7.41 -15.43
N LEU A 30 11.22 8.10 -16.29
CA LEU A 30 11.19 7.83 -17.73
C LEU A 30 12.53 8.10 -18.39
N ASP A 31 13.21 9.17 -18.01
CA ASP A 31 14.52 9.52 -18.58
C ASP A 31 15.62 8.55 -18.16
N ILE A 32 15.56 8.03 -16.93
CA ILE A 32 16.46 6.96 -16.48
C ILE A 32 16.16 5.68 -17.25
N ALA A 33 14.89 5.24 -17.29
CA ALA A 33 14.49 4.01 -17.97
C ALA A 33 14.90 4.03 -19.46
N LYS A 34 14.72 5.16 -20.16
CA LYS A 34 15.11 5.31 -21.56
C LYS A 34 16.61 5.11 -21.81
N LYS A 35 17.48 5.54 -20.87
CA LYS A 35 18.94 5.37 -21.02
C LYS A 35 19.34 3.90 -21.08
N ASP A 36 18.58 3.03 -20.42
CA ASP A 36 18.79 1.59 -20.38
C ASP A 36 17.90 0.82 -21.38
N GLY A 37 17.20 1.53 -22.28
CA GLY A 37 16.29 0.92 -23.27
C GLY A 37 15.02 0.32 -22.66
N LEU A 38 14.66 0.73 -21.45
CA LEU A 38 13.48 0.26 -20.72
C LEU A 38 12.29 1.21 -20.88
N ILE A 39 11.10 0.67 -20.60
CA ILE A 39 9.85 1.43 -20.54
C ILE A 39 9.18 1.24 -19.18
N ILE A 40 8.49 2.28 -18.71
CA ILE A 40 7.72 2.22 -17.47
C ILE A 40 6.24 2.04 -17.81
N VAL A 41 5.59 1.09 -17.14
CA VAL A 41 4.15 0.84 -17.24
C VAL A 41 3.50 1.13 -15.90
N ALA A 42 2.48 1.99 -15.90
CA ALA A 42 1.61 2.20 -14.76
C ALA A 42 0.41 1.23 -14.83
N ALA A 43 0.56 0.06 -14.21
CA ALA A 43 -0.51 -0.91 -14.03
C ALA A 43 -0.43 -1.55 -12.64
N SER A 44 -1.57 -1.91 -12.04
CA SER A 44 -1.57 -2.58 -10.73
C SER A 44 -1.16 -4.05 -10.77
N THR A 45 -1.16 -4.66 -11.96
CA THR A 45 -0.61 -5.99 -12.23
C THR A 45 0.13 -5.94 -13.56
N HIS A 46 1.20 -6.72 -13.67
CA HIS A 46 1.81 -6.93 -14.98
C HIS A 46 0.91 -7.85 -15.83
N PRO A 47 0.58 -7.52 -17.09
CA PRO A 47 -0.44 -8.25 -17.84
C PRO A 47 -0.13 -9.74 -18.05
N PHE A 48 1.13 -10.08 -18.29
CA PHE A 48 1.56 -11.44 -18.64
C PHE A 48 2.72 -12.01 -17.81
N ALA A 49 3.23 -11.26 -16.83
CA ALA A 49 4.36 -11.77 -16.04
C ALA A 49 3.86 -12.90 -15.14
N LYS A 50 4.70 -13.91 -14.96
CA LYS A 50 4.45 -14.98 -14.02
C LYS A 50 5.27 -14.73 -12.77
N TRP A 51 4.59 -14.58 -11.65
CA TRP A 51 5.21 -14.37 -10.34
C TRP A 51 6.22 -15.47 -9.98
N SER A 52 5.99 -16.71 -10.44
CA SER A 52 6.86 -17.87 -10.19
C SER A 52 8.19 -17.82 -10.95
N GLU A 53 8.27 -17.00 -11.99
CA GLU A 53 9.47 -16.82 -12.83
C GLU A 53 10.22 -15.53 -12.47
N GLN A 54 9.78 -14.81 -11.41
CA GLN A 54 10.45 -13.58 -10.99
C GLN A 54 11.53 -13.86 -9.97
N ASP A 55 12.71 -13.30 -10.21
CA ASP A 55 13.75 -13.23 -9.19
C ASP A 55 13.27 -12.38 -8.02
N ILE A 56 13.47 -12.87 -6.81
CA ILE A 56 13.07 -12.20 -5.59
C ILE A 56 14.20 -11.28 -5.14
N MET A 57 13.87 -10.03 -4.81
CA MET A 57 14.88 -9.07 -4.39
C MET A 57 15.35 -9.44 -2.99
N GLN A 58 16.66 -9.45 -2.77
CA GLN A 58 17.23 -9.76 -1.46
C GLN A 58 17.03 -8.58 -0.51
N GLY A 59 16.42 -8.83 0.65
CA GLY A 59 16.27 -7.87 1.74
C GLY A 59 15.61 -8.53 2.95
N ASP A 60 16.12 -8.23 4.15
CA ASP A 60 15.77 -8.93 5.40
C ASP A 60 14.26 -8.90 5.71
N ARG A 61 13.58 -7.82 5.33
CA ARG A 61 12.14 -7.67 5.53
C ARG A 61 11.32 -8.54 4.58
N TYR A 62 11.78 -8.70 3.33
CA TYR A 62 11.09 -9.50 2.32
C TYR A 62 11.33 -11.00 2.53
N SER A 63 12.54 -11.39 2.97
CA SER A 63 12.83 -12.79 3.31
C SER A 63 11.91 -13.29 4.42
N LYS A 64 11.69 -12.49 5.47
CA LYS A 64 10.75 -12.83 6.53
C LYS A 64 9.31 -12.98 6.02
N LEU A 65 8.86 -12.09 5.14
CA LEU A 65 7.52 -12.20 4.53
C LEU A 65 7.37 -13.50 3.73
N LEU A 66 8.41 -13.90 3.00
CA LEU A 66 8.44 -15.18 2.30
C LEU A 66 8.44 -16.38 3.25
N ASP A 67 9.16 -16.29 4.36
CA ASP A 67 9.18 -17.38 5.34
C ASP A 67 7.81 -17.55 6.02
N ASP A 68 7.16 -16.43 6.36
CA ASP A 68 5.85 -16.40 7.01
C ASP A 68 4.72 -16.86 6.06
N PHE A 69 4.73 -16.41 4.80
CA PHE A 69 3.57 -16.56 3.88
C PHE A 69 3.83 -17.38 2.62
N ARG A 70 5.09 -17.76 2.35
CA ARG A 70 5.50 -18.66 1.26
C ARG A 70 4.86 -18.28 -0.08
N SER A 71 4.05 -19.16 -0.66
CA SER A 71 3.42 -18.97 -1.97
C SER A 71 2.51 -17.74 -2.05
N VAL A 72 1.95 -17.25 -0.94
CA VAL A 72 1.19 -16.00 -0.93
C VAL A 72 2.10 -14.81 -1.15
N ALA A 73 3.25 -14.76 -0.45
CA ALA A 73 4.22 -13.68 -0.62
C ALA A 73 4.86 -13.68 -2.02
N GLN A 74 5.11 -14.85 -2.61
CA GLN A 74 5.62 -14.96 -3.98
C GLN A 74 4.67 -14.35 -5.03
N GLN A 75 3.35 -14.37 -4.78
CA GLN A 75 2.34 -13.81 -5.67
C GLN A 75 2.24 -12.28 -5.61
N LEU A 76 2.94 -11.60 -4.69
CA LEU A 76 2.89 -10.15 -4.51
C LEU A 76 3.59 -9.34 -5.61
N LEU A 77 3.60 -9.84 -6.85
CA LEU A 77 3.96 -9.08 -8.04
C LEU A 77 2.82 -8.13 -8.44
N VAL A 78 2.48 -7.23 -7.51
CA VAL A 78 1.38 -6.28 -7.64
C VAL A 78 1.85 -4.89 -7.24
N PHE A 79 1.35 -3.89 -7.96
CA PHE A 79 1.79 -2.51 -7.80
C PHE A 79 0.65 -1.65 -7.28
N GLY A 80 0.95 -0.70 -6.40
CA GLY A 80 -0.04 0.16 -5.78
C GLY A 80 0.45 1.61 -5.67
N MET A 81 -0.51 2.53 -5.64
CA MET A 81 -0.29 3.90 -5.21
C MET A 81 -0.69 4.02 -3.74
N HIS A 82 0.15 4.69 -2.96
CA HIS A 82 -0.17 5.03 -1.59
C HIS A 82 -0.35 6.54 -1.47
N ILE A 83 -1.48 6.98 -0.89
CA ILE A 83 -1.70 8.39 -0.58
C ILE A 83 -1.59 8.57 0.92
N HIS A 84 -0.78 9.55 1.34
CA HIS A 84 -0.59 9.90 2.74
C HIS A 84 -1.24 11.25 3.02
N VAL A 85 -2.13 11.32 4.01
CA VAL A 85 -2.82 12.56 4.41
C VAL A 85 -2.44 12.88 5.85
N GLY A 86 -1.86 14.06 6.08
CA GLY A 86 -1.45 14.50 7.41
C GLY A 86 -2.55 15.16 8.21
N PHE A 87 -2.59 14.82 9.50
CA PHE A 87 -3.50 15.41 10.47
C PHE A 87 -2.75 16.28 11.49
N GLY A 88 -1.42 16.27 11.44
CA GLY A 88 -0.56 16.95 12.41
C GLY A 88 -0.40 16.16 13.70
N LYS A 89 0.35 16.73 14.64
CA LYS A 89 0.65 16.09 15.92
C LYS A 89 -0.44 16.38 16.95
N GLY A 90 -0.54 15.50 17.96
CA GLY A 90 -1.38 15.70 19.13
C GLY A 90 -2.64 14.84 19.12
N ARG A 91 -3.08 14.47 20.34
CA ARG A 91 -4.15 13.49 20.56
C ARG A 91 -5.46 13.82 19.85
N LYS A 92 -5.87 15.09 19.87
CA LYS A 92 -7.10 15.53 19.18
C LYS A 92 -7.05 15.26 17.68
N ASN A 93 -5.91 15.53 17.04
CA ASN A 93 -5.73 15.29 15.60
C ASN A 93 -5.71 13.79 15.28
N GLN A 94 -5.11 12.98 16.17
CA GLN A 94 -5.11 11.53 16.06
C GLN A 94 -6.52 10.93 16.21
N ASP A 95 -7.36 11.47 17.08
CA ASP A 95 -8.75 11.03 17.22
C ASP A 95 -9.58 11.41 15.98
N VAL A 96 -9.42 12.64 15.47
CA VAL A 96 -10.04 13.07 14.18
C VAL A 96 -9.59 12.16 13.03
N MET A 97 -8.32 11.77 13.01
CA MET A 97 -7.78 10.84 12.03
C MET A 97 -8.55 9.50 12.03
N ILE A 98 -8.84 8.96 13.21
CA ILE A 98 -9.64 7.73 13.35
C ILE A 98 -11.11 7.95 12.94
N GLU A 99 -11.70 9.09 13.28
CA GLU A 99 -13.05 9.43 12.85
C GLU A 99 -13.16 9.47 11.32
N ILE A 100 -12.20 10.13 10.64
CA ILE A 100 -12.13 10.16 9.19
C ILE A 100 -11.93 8.74 8.63
N MET A 101 -11.04 7.94 9.21
CA MET A 101 -10.84 6.56 8.79
C MET A 101 -12.13 5.75 8.84
N ASN A 102 -12.92 5.89 9.90
CA ASN A 102 -14.21 5.21 10.04
C ASN A 102 -15.20 5.60 8.94
N GLN A 103 -15.26 6.89 8.59
CA GLN A 103 -16.14 7.38 7.51
C GLN A 103 -15.66 6.91 6.14
N MET A 104 -14.34 6.89 5.91
CA MET A 104 -13.76 6.48 4.64
C MET A 104 -14.10 5.04 4.26
N ARG A 105 -14.40 4.17 5.23
CA ARG A 105 -14.86 2.78 4.96
C ARG A 105 -16.02 2.72 3.96
N TYR A 106 -16.93 3.70 3.98
CA TYR A 106 -18.05 3.80 3.03
C TYR A 106 -17.59 4.17 1.60
N PHE A 107 -16.55 4.99 1.49
CA PHE A 107 -16.05 5.49 0.20
C PHE A 107 -15.03 4.57 -0.46
N LEU A 108 -14.43 3.62 0.28
CA LEU A 108 -13.42 2.69 -0.26
C LEU A 108 -13.85 1.96 -1.55
N PRO A 109 -15.08 1.41 -1.68
CA PRO A 109 -15.52 0.77 -2.92
C PRO A 109 -15.58 1.72 -4.11
N HIS A 110 -15.94 2.98 -3.89
CA HIS A 110 -16.00 4.01 -4.93
C HIS A 110 -14.59 4.38 -5.42
N ILE A 111 -13.66 4.55 -4.48
CA ILE A 111 -12.25 4.79 -4.78
C ILE A 111 -11.66 3.60 -5.54
N LEU A 112 -11.98 2.36 -5.16
CA LEU A 112 -11.56 1.17 -5.87
C LEU A 112 -12.07 1.16 -7.32
N ALA A 113 -13.35 1.47 -7.52
CA ALA A 113 -13.96 1.51 -8.85
C ALA A 113 -13.31 2.55 -9.77
N LEU A 114 -13.00 3.74 -9.25
CA LEU A 114 -12.36 4.81 -10.02
C LEU A 114 -10.88 4.52 -10.33
N SER A 115 -10.26 3.64 -9.56
CA SER A 115 -8.82 3.43 -9.59
C SER A 115 -8.42 2.05 -10.10
N SER A 116 -9.37 1.19 -10.48
CA SER A 116 -9.06 -0.16 -10.97
C SER A 116 -8.20 -0.15 -12.24
N SER A 117 -7.03 -0.81 -12.21
CA SER A 117 -6.08 -0.87 -13.34
C SER A 117 -5.42 -2.24 -13.54
N SER A 118 -6.07 -3.32 -13.10
CA SER A 118 -5.50 -4.69 -13.15
C SER A 118 -6.47 -5.75 -13.70
N PRO A 119 -6.90 -5.66 -14.97
CA PRO A 119 -7.79 -6.65 -15.55
C PRO A 119 -7.12 -7.96 -15.98
N PHE A 120 -5.79 -7.94 -16.14
CA PHE A 120 -5.00 -9.10 -16.58
C PHE A 120 -4.12 -9.64 -15.46
N TRP A 121 -3.93 -10.96 -15.45
CA TRP A 121 -3.00 -11.66 -14.55
C TRP A 121 -2.42 -12.89 -15.24
N GLN A 122 -1.09 -13.03 -15.26
CA GLN A 122 -0.38 -14.16 -15.89
C GLN A 122 -0.84 -14.47 -17.33
N GLY A 123 -1.18 -13.43 -18.11
CA GLY A 123 -1.55 -13.54 -19.52
C GLY A 123 -3.03 -13.81 -19.75
N ARG A 124 -3.83 -13.82 -18.68
CA ARG A 124 -5.27 -14.11 -18.74
C ARG A 124 -6.07 -12.85 -18.44
N ASN A 125 -7.12 -12.61 -19.24
CA ASN A 125 -8.18 -11.68 -18.84
C ASN A 125 -8.95 -12.31 -17.70
N THR A 126 -8.95 -11.65 -16.54
CA THR A 126 -9.50 -12.20 -15.30
C THR A 126 -11.01 -12.01 -15.18
N GLY A 127 -11.60 -11.15 -16.02
CA GLY A 127 -13.00 -10.72 -15.90
C GLY A 127 -13.25 -9.70 -14.79
N LEU A 128 -12.23 -9.37 -13.99
CA LEU A 128 -12.27 -8.33 -12.96
C LEU A 128 -11.59 -7.06 -13.46
N MET A 129 -11.96 -5.90 -12.91
CA MET A 129 -11.25 -4.65 -13.18
C MET A 129 -10.04 -4.44 -12.26
N SER A 130 -10.05 -5.08 -11.07
CA SER A 130 -8.99 -5.00 -10.07
C SER A 130 -8.61 -6.39 -9.56
N TYR A 131 -7.81 -7.14 -10.31
CA TYR A 131 -7.29 -8.44 -9.85
C TYR A 131 -6.26 -8.29 -8.72
N ARG A 132 -5.58 -7.13 -8.64
CA ARG A 132 -4.71 -6.80 -7.49
C ARG A 132 -5.44 -6.98 -6.15
N SER A 133 -6.73 -6.65 -6.09
CA SER A 133 -7.56 -6.82 -4.90
C SER A 133 -7.58 -8.26 -4.42
N VAL A 134 -7.80 -9.19 -5.34
CA VAL A 134 -7.86 -10.63 -5.07
C VAL A 134 -6.51 -11.14 -4.57
N VAL A 135 -5.41 -10.70 -5.20
CA VAL A 135 -4.06 -11.09 -4.77
C VAL A 135 -3.77 -10.59 -3.35
N PHE A 136 -4.13 -9.35 -3.05
CA PHE A 136 -3.85 -8.73 -1.75
C PHE A 136 -4.72 -9.29 -0.61
N GLU A 137 -5.93 -9.76 -0.92
CA GLU A 137 -6.85 -10.37 0.06
C GLU A 137 -6.33 -11.69 0.65
N MET A 138 -5.35 -12.34 0.00
CA MET A 138 -4.68 -13.51 0.57
C MET A 138 -3.80 -13.19 1.79
N LEU A 139 -3.41 -11.92 1.98
CA LEU A 139 -2.68 -11.52 3.18
C LEU A 139 -3.63 -11.45 4.39
N PRO A 140 -3.19 -11.91 5.58
CA PRO A 140 -4.03 -11.77 6.77
C PRO A 140 -4.18 -10.30 7.14
N ARG A 141 -5.23 -9.92 7.87
CA ARG A 141 -5.44 -8.51 8.28
C ARG A 141 -5.46 -7.53 7.10
N SER A 142 -6.00 -7.97 5.97
CA SER A 142 -6.18 -7.17 4.75
C SER A 142 -7.62 -6.63 4.64
N GLY A 143 -7.87 -5.74 3.68
CA GLY A 143 -9.22 -5.25 3.38
C GLY A 143 -9.67 -4.01 4.17
N ILE A 144 -10.98 -3.85 4.32
CA ILE A 144 -11.58 -2.70 4.99
C ILE A 144 -11.28 -2.77 6.49
N PRO A 145 -10.73 -1.72 7.12
CA PRO A 145 -10.43 -1.75 8.55
C PRO A 145 -11.71 -1.83 9.40
N PRO A 146 -11.61 -2.40 10.63
CA PRO A 146 -12.67 -2.24 11.63
C PRO A 146 -12.79 -0.77 12.05
N SER A 147 -13.90 -0.44 12.71
CA SER A 147 -14.10 0.89 13.27
C SER A 147 -13.52 1.00 14.68
N PHE A 148 -12.97 2.16 15.01
CA PHE A 148 -12.45 2.47 16.35
C PHE A 148 -13.08 3.76 16.89
N LYS A 149 -13.30 3.86 18.20
CA LYS A 149 -13.84 5.05 18.87
C LYS A 149 -12.78 6.13 19.07
N SER A 150 -11.50 5.77 19.12
CA SER A 150 -10.39 6.71 19.34
C SER A 150 -9.07 6.12 18.83
N HIS A 151 -8.05 6.97 18.73
CA HIS A 151 -6.68 6.52 18.44
C HIS A 151 -6.15 5.57 19.51
N GLY A 152 -6.50 5.80 20.79
CA GLY A 152 -6.09 4.92 21.88
C GLY A 152 -6.64 3.50 21.75
N GLU A 153 -7.88 3.35 21.25
CA GLU A 153 -8.46 2.02 21.00
C GLU A 153 -7.75 1.30 19.85
N TYR A 154 -7.37 2.04 18.80
CA TYR A 154 -6.52 1.50 17.74
C TYR A 154 -5.15 1.05 18.25
N GLU A 155 -4.49 1.84 19.11
CA GLU A 155 -3.21 1.45 19.69
C GLU A 155 -3.33 0.19 20.57
N GLN A 156 -4.41 0.07 21.34
CA GLN A 156 -4.70 -1.14 22.11
C GLN A 156 -4.91 -2.36 21.20
N TYR A 157 -5.60 -2.19 20.07
CA TYR A 157 -5.77 -3.26 19.09
C TYR A 157 -4.41 -3.74 18.53
N VAL A 158 -3.52 -2.81 18.19
CA VAL A 158 -2.16 -3.15 17.73
C VAL A 158 -1.36 -3.88 18.82
N ASP A 159 -1.44 -3.41 20.07
CA ASP A 159 -0.77 -4.05 21.22
C ASP A 159 -1.27 -5.48 21.48
N ILE A 160 -2.59 -5.70 21.39
CA ILE A 160 -3.19 -7.04 21.52
C ILE A 160 -2.66 -7.98 20.42
N LEU A 161 -2.63 -7.53 19.16
CA LEU A 161 -2.08 -8.32 18.06
C LEU A 161 -0.61 -8.65 18.26
N GLY A 162 0.17 -7.70 18.75
CA GLY A 162 1.59 -7.90 19.08
C GLY A 162 1.81 -8.93 20.17
N ARG A 163 1.08 -8.81 21.29
CA ARG A 163 1.14 -9.77 22.41
C ARG A 163 0.70 -11.17 22.01
N ALA A 164 -0.22 -11.29 21.06
CA ALA A 164 -0.65 -12.55 20.49
C ALA A 164 0.36 -13.16 19.49
N GLY A 165 1.50 -12.50 19.25
CA GLY A 165 2.53 -12.95 18.30
C GLY A 165 2.16 -12.73 16.84
N SER A 166 1.13 -11.94 16.54
CA SER A 166 0.71 -11.65 15.16
C SER A 166 1.50 -10.52 14.49
N LEU A 167 2.17 -9.69 15.29
CA LEU A 167 3.02 -8.58 14.85
C LEU A 167 4.39 -8.71 15.51
N ASP A 168 5.43 -8.38 14.76
CA ASP A 168 6.78 -8.29 15.29
C ASP A 168 6.98 -7.02 16.10
N GLN A 169 8.07 -6.97 16.87
CA GLN A 169 8.56 -5.71 17.41
C GLN A 169 8.99 -4.79 16.28
N GLY A 170 8.53 -3.54 16.35
CA GLY A 170 8.97 -2.45 15.49
C GLY A 170 9.82 -1.46 16.29
N ASP A 171 9.84 -0.22 15.82
CA ASP A 171 10.61 0.85 16.45
C ASP A 171 9.93 1.39 17.72
N ASN A 172 10.73 2.07 18.57
CA ASN A 172 10.24 2.82 19.73
C ASN A 172 9.39 1.98 20.71
N ASN A 173 9.74 0.70 20.90
CA ASN A 173 9.04 -0.21 21.80
C ASN A 173 7.54 -0.39 21.45
N LYS A 174 7.19 -0.24 20.16
CA LYS A 174 5.85 -0.50 19.62
C LYS A 174 5.92 -1.66 18.62
N TYR A 175 4.84 -2.43 18.52
CA TYR A 175 4.71 -3.46 17.50
C TYR A 175 4.60 -2.88 16.09
N ASP A 176 5.10 -3.62 15.10
CA ASP A 176 5.10 -3.22 13.71
C ASP A 176 3.70 -3.28 13.07
N ALA A 177 2.96 -2.18 13.18
CA ALA A 177 1.65 -2.02 12.56
C ALA A 177 1.69 -2.01 11.01
N THR A 178 2.87 -1.95 10.38
CA THR A 178 2.96 -1.97 8.91
C THR A 178 2.58 -3.34 8.32
N LYS A 179 2.53 -4.40 9.15
CA LYS A 179 1.99 -5.74 8.87
C LYS A 179 0.46 -5.86 9.04
N ILE A 180 -0.25 -4.73 9.05
CA ILE A 180 -1.71 -4.67 8.98
C ILE A 180 -2.08 -4.11 7.59
N TRP A 181 -2.45 -4.97 6.65
CA TRP A 181 -2.59 -4.62 5.22
C TRP A 181 -3.98 -4.08 4.85
N TRP A 182 -4.57 -3.24 5.70
CA TRP A 182 -5.83 -2.59 5.40
C TRP A 182 -5.75 -1.59 4.24
N ASP A 183 -6.88 -1.38 3.58
CA ASP A 183 -7.03 -0.42 2.46
C ASP A 183 -6.84 1.03 2.89
N ILE A 184 -7.08 1.32 4.17
CA ILE A 184 -6.75 2.58 4.83
C ILE A 184 -6.30 2.29 6.27
N ARG A 185 -5.21 2.91 6.71
CA ARG A 185 -4.65 2.70 8.06
C ARG A 185 -3.86 3.90 8.57
N PRO A 186 -3.77 4.10 9.89
CA PRO A 186 -2.79 5.01 10.48
C PRO A 186 -1.36 4.55 10.16
N THR A 187 -0.44 5.49 9.95
CA THR A 187 0.99 5.16 9.85
C THR A 187 1.58 4.85 11.23
N GLN A 188 2.74 4.17 11.26
CA GLN A 188 3.41 3.76 12.50
C GLN A 188 3.74 4.93 13.44
N TYR A 189 3.99 6.12 12.87
CA TYR A 189 4.24 7.35 13.63
C TYR A 189 2.95 8.14 13.94
N SER A 190 1.77 7.67 13.50
CA SER A 190 0.45 8.21 13.84
C SER A 190 0.21 9.70 13.52
N GLU A 191 0.98 10.27 12.59
CA GLU A 191 0.82 11.67 12.15
C GLU A 191 0.02 11.78 10.84
N HIS A 192 -0.17 10.65 10.13
CA HIS A 192 -0.82 10.60 8.83
C HIS A 192 -1.66 9.33 8.64
N LEU A 193 -2.76 9.42 7.86
CA LEU A 193 -3.44 8.26 7.27
C LEU A 193 -2.75 7.85 5.99
N LYS A 194 -2.52 6.55 5.84
CA LYS A 194 -2.10 5.93 4.59
C LYS A 194 -3.31 5.26 3.94
N PHE A 195 -3.67 5.73 2.76
CA PHE A 195 -4.56 5.05 1.83
C PHE A 195 -3.73 4.12 0.95
N VAL A 196 -4.07 2.84 0.94
CA VAL A 196 -3.46 1.86 0.05
C VAL A 196 -4.37 1.70 -1.15
N LEU A 197 -4.17 2.55 -2.15
CA LEU A 197 -4.99 2.49 -3.34
C LEU A 197 -4.61 1.26 -4.17
N ARG A 198 -5.64 0.52 -4.59
CA ARG A 198 -5.48 -0.69 -5.40
C ARG A 198 -5.34 -0.33 -6.90
N THR A 199 -4.51 0.68 -7.17
CA THR A 199 -4.32 1.35 -8.48
C THR A 199 -2.86 1.69 -8.77
N SER A 200 -2.62 2.10 -10.01
CA SER A 200 -1.46 2.83 -10.51
C SER A 200 -1.95 4.09 -11.22
N VAL A 201 -1.31 5.25 -11.00
CA VAL A 201 -1.74 6.53 -11.59
C VAL A 201 -1.77 6.46 -13.12
N ARG A 202 -2.98 6.55 -13.70
CA ARG A 202 -3.22 7.00 -15.08
C ARG A 202 -3.53 8.49 -15.02
N ILE A 203 -2.52 9.31 -15.25
CA ILE A 203 -2.68 10.70 -15.70
C ILE A 203 -2.11 10.71 -17.12
#